data_AF-A0A4C1VC93-F1
#
_entry.id   AF-A0A4C1VC93-F1
#
_cell.length_a   1.000
_cell.length_b   1.000
_cell.length_c   1.000
_cell.angle_alpha   90.00
_cell.angle_beta   90.00
_cell.angle_gamma   90.00
#
_symmetry.space_group_name_H-M   'P 1'
#
loop_
_entity.id
_entity.type
_entity.pdbx_description
1 polymer ?
#
loop_
_entity_poly.entity_id
_entity_poly.type
_entity_poly.pdbx_seq_one_letter_code
_entity_poly.pdbx_strand_id
1 'polypeptide(L)'
;MSCNRFEEIKRFIHFNDNLTQIPKGQLGYNPLHKIQPLLELLRQRILTVPKEQYMAVDEQIIPTKSRSSMRQYNPKKPHKWGYKTLSLAAAKVPVEKDFKKGRGTTVEKLTTIDNTDISVVTWYDNRVVNLASTYVGSKPSSEVRRFKKRKAYQNVSCPKAVTVYNRHMGGVDLLDALLGYYRIQIRSKKFYHRIFFHMIDMMTVNAWLLYRRTLADSDPYLPLADFKCAVAEGLSQSNKPSTSGKRGRPSYELENAIEAKKLRGPIAIMPSRDVRLDQIDHMPLDH
;
A
#
# COMPACT_ATOMS: atom_id res chain seq x y z
N MET A 1 -17.40 17.40 -5.85
CA MET A 1 -16.75 18.12 -4.72
C MET A 1 -15.70 19.05 -5.31
N SER A 2 -15.55 20.28 -4.80
CA SER A 2 -14.51 21.21 -5.28
C SER A 2 -13.10 20.76 -4.86
N CYS A 3 -12.08 21.12 -5.63
CA CYS A 3 -10.67 20.84 -5.32
C CYS A 3 -10.25 21.35 -3.92
N ASN A 4 -10.60 22.59 -3.58
CA ASN A 4 -10.25 23.19 -2.28
C ASN A 4 -10.84 22.40 -1.12
N ARG A 5 -12.12 22.01 -1.21
CA ARG A 5 -12.78 21.18 -0.21
C ARG A 5 -12.13 19.80 -0.06
N PHE A 6 -11.72 19.18 -1.17
CA PHE A 6 -10.99 17.91 -1.11
C PHE A 6 -9.64 18.06 -0.40
N GLU A 7 -8.86 19.10 -0.74
CA GLU A 7 -7.57 19.37 -0.10
C GLU A 7 -7.71 19.67 1.40
N GLU A 8 -8.77 20.39 1.78
CA GLU A 8 -9.11 20.66 3.17
C GLU A 8 -9.46 19.36 3.92
N ILE A 9 -10.41 18.56 3.40
CA ILE A 9 -10.77 17.26 4.01
C ILE A 9 -9.52 16.40 4.15
N LYS A 10 -8.76 16.24 3.07
CA LYS A 10 -7.50 15.48 3.06
C LYS A 10 -6.57 15.96 4.17
N ARG A 11 -6.45 17.27 4.41
CA ARG A 11 -5.59 17.81 5.47
C ARG A 11 -6.02 17.32 6.86
N PHE A 12 -7.30 17.05 7.10
CA PHE A 12 -7.83 16.62 8.40
C PHE A 12 -8.13 15.12 8.50
N ILE A 13 -7.80 14.31 7.49
CA ILE A 13 -7.89 12.85 7.60
C ILE A 13 -6.88 12.33 8.64
N HIS A 14 -7.41 11.64 9.66
CA HIS A 14 -6.71 10.95 10.73
C HIS A 14 -7.44 9.65 11.04
N PHE A 15 -6.70 8.58 11.37
CA PHE A 15 -7.26 7.24 11.61
C PHE A 15 -7.07 6.75 13.05
N ASN A 16 -6.40 7.54 13.89
CA ASN A 16 -6.23 7.24 15.31
C ASN A 16 -6.05 8.55 16.08
N ASP A 17 -6.33 8.52 17.38
CA ASP A 17 -6.08 9.64 18.28
C ASP A 17 -4.57 9.83 18.47
N ASN A 18 -4.09 11.06 18.25
CA ASN A 18 -2.68 11.39 18.44
C ASN A 18 -2.33 11.56 19.93
N LEU A 19 -3.30 11.84 20.80
CA LEU A 19 -3.07 12.02 22.24
C LEU A 19 -2.68 10.71 22.92
N THR A 20 -3.11 9.56 22.37
CA THR A 20 -2.75 8.23 22.89
C THR A 20 -1.41 7.73 22.36
N GLN A 21 -0.73 8.49 21.49
CA GLN A 21 0.54 8.07 20.93
C GLN A 21 1.66 8.20 21.96
N ILE A 22 2.20 7.05 22.38
CA ILE A 22 3.41 7.00 23.22
C ILE A 22 4.57 7.72 22.49
N PRO A 23 5.36 8.56 23.16
CA PRO A 23 6.54 9.21 22.59
C PRO A 23 7.61 8.23 22.10
N LYS A 24 8.36 8.64 21.06
CA LYS A 24 9.47 7.85 20.53
C LYS A 24 10.54 7.65 21.60
N GLY A 25 10.95 6.40 21.83
CA GLY A 25 11.98 6.04 22.81
C GLY A 25 11.44 5.48 24.12
N GLN A 26 10.13 5.53 24.35
CA GLN A 26 9.49 4.91 25.51
C GLN A 26 9.02 3.48 25.19
N LEU A 27 8.90 2.65 26.23
CA LEU A 27 8.36 1.29 26.13
C LEU A 27 6.93 1.34 25.59
N GLY A 28 6.63 0.54 24.56
CA GLY A 28 5.33 0.54 23.90
C GLY A 28 5.17 1.53 22.73
N TYR A 29 6.23 2.29 22.36
CA TYR A 29 6.19 3.14 21.16
C TYR A 29 5.86 2.34 19.89
N ASN A 30 4.76 2.69 19.23
CA ASN A 30 4.36 2.12 17.94
C ASN A 30 4.51 3.14 16.78
N PRO A 31 5.44 2.94 15.83
CA PRO A 31 5.58 3.79 14.64
C PRO A 31 4.34 3.84 13.74
N LEU A 32 3.50 2.80 13.76
CA LEU A 32 2.28 2.66 12.97
C LEU A 32 1.03 3.15 13.69
N HIS A 33 1.14 3.70 14.91
CA HIS A 33 0.01 4.15 15.74
C HIS A 33 -1.07 4.90 14.96
N LYS A 34 -0.67 5.85 14.11
CA LYS A 34 -1.59 6.72 13.35
C LYS A 34 -2.48 6.01 12.33
N ILE A 35 -2.16 4.77 11.96
CA ILE A 35 -2.94 3.95 11.01
C ILE A 35 -3.32 2.58 11.61
N GLN A 36 -2.93 2.31 12.85
CA GLN A 36 -3.12 1.01 13.50
C GLN A 36 -4.59 0.53 13.47
N PRO A 37 -5.61 1.35 13.79
CA PRO A 37 -7.00 0.89 13.78
C PRO A 37 -7.46 0.46 12.38
N LEU A 38 -7.00 1.16 11.35
CA LEU A 38 -7.32 0.83 9.97
C LEU A 38 -6.64 -0.47 9.52
N LEU A 39 -5.38 -0.68 9.91
CA LEU A 39 -4.67 -1.93 9.64
C LEU A 39 -5.36 -3.13 10.31
N GLU A 40 -5.82 -2.94 11.54
CA GLU A 40 -6.51 -3.98 12.29
C GLU A 40 -7.88 -4.32 11.67
N LEU A 41 -8.66 -3.31 11.28
CA LEU A 41 -9.90 -3.50 10.55
C LEU A 41 -9.69 -4.28 9.25
N LEU A 42 -8.67 -3.92 8.48
CA LEU A 42 -8.35 -4.61 7.23
C LEU A 42 -7.90 -6.05 7.48
N ARG A 43 -7.07 -6.28 8.51
CA ARG A 43 -6.65 -7.62 8.91
C ARG A 43 -7.86 -8.50 9.19
N GLN A 44 -8.84 -8.00 9.97
CA GLN A 44 -10.06 -8.74 10.28
C GLN A 44 -10.87 -9.07 9.03
N ARG A 45 -11.01 -8.11 8.10
CA ARG A 45 -11.73 -8.36 6.83
C ARG A 45 -11.00 -9.36 5.93
N ILE A 46 -9.69 -9.22 5.76
CA ILE A 46 -8.89 -10.15 4.94
C ILE A 46 -8.97 -11.57 5.50
N LEU A 47 -9.00 -11.73 6.82
CA LEU A 47 -9.15 -13.05 7.44
C LEU A 47 -10.50 -13.73 7.16
N THR A 48 -11.54 -12.97 6.81
CA THR A 48 -12.85 -13.54 6.40
C THR A 48 -12.90 -14.01 4.96
N VAL A 49 -11.95 -13.58 4.11
CA VAL A 49 -11.92 -14.01 2.71
C VAL A 49 -11.41 -15.46 2.63
N PRO A 50 -12.15 -16.37 1.97
CA PRO A 50 -11.68 -17.74 1.75
C PRO A 50 -10.31 -17.73 1.08
N LYS A 51 -9.35 -18.42 1.71
CA LYS A 51 -7.97 -18.50 1.22
C LYS A 51 -7.87 -19.58 0.17
N GLU A 52 -7.14 -19.29 -0.91
CA GLU A 52 -6.83 -20.29 -1.92
C GLU A 52 -5.80 -21.30 -1.41
N GLN A 53 -5.81 -22.49 -2.02
CA GLN A 53 -4.86 -23.56 -1.70
C GLN A 53 -3.40 -23.12 -1.85
N TYR A 54 -3.11 -22.22 -2.81
CA TYR A 54 -1.78 -21.71 -3.08
C TYR A 54 -1.74 -20.20 -2.89
N MET A 55 -1.04 -19.74 -1.85
CA MET A 55 -0.78 -18.33 -1.60
C MET A 55 0.72 -18.07 -1.64
N ALA A 56 1.10 -16.95 -2.24
CA ALA A 56 2.46 -16.45 -2.21
C ALA A 56 2.53 -15.16 -1.39
N VAL A 57 3.59 -15.02 -0.62
CA VAL A 57 3.92 -13.81 0.14
C VAL A 57 5.24 -13.28 -0.40
N ASP A 58 5.26 -12.02 -0.80
CA ASP A 58 6.49 -11.34 -1.21
C ASP A 58 6.50 -9.88 -0.71
N GLU A 59 7.66 -9.25 -0.79
CA GLU A 59 7.91 -7.89 -0.34
C GLU A 59 7.39 -6.86 -1.35
N GLN A 60 6.43 -6.06 -0.91
CA GLN A 60 5.96 -4.91 -1.66
C GLN A 60 6.55 -3.61 -1.11
N ILE A 61 6.97 -2.71 -2.01
CA ILE A 61 7.38 -1.35 -1.66
C ILE A 61 6.29 -0.37 -2.04
N ILE A 62 5.78 0.36 -1.05
CA ILE A 62 4.91 1.53 -1.27
C ILE A 62 5.83 2.74 -1.39
N PRO A 63 6.07 3.26 -2.61
CA PRO A 63 7.08 4.28 -2.77
C PRO A 63 6.60 5.61 -2.22
N THR A 64 7.53 6.31 -1.59
CA THR A 64 7.24 7.57 -0.91
C THR A 64 8.44 8.51 -0.94
N LYS A 65 8.15 9.81 -0.97
CA LYS A 65 9.13 10.88 -0.75
C LYS A 65 9.05 11.46 0.67
N SER A 66 8.12 10.99 1.51
CA SER A 66 7.98 11.48 2.89
C SER A 66 9.23 11.16 3.72
N ARG A 67 9.56 12.08 4.63
CA ARG A 67 10.60 11.89 5.64
C ARG A 67 10.00 11.05 6.78
N SER A 68 10.45 9.82 6.93
CA SER A 68 9.98 8.89 7.97
C SER A 68 11.08 7.88 8.26
N SER A 69 11.24 7.49 9.52
CA SER A 69 12.18 6.46 9.96
C SER A 69 11.83 5.07 9.43
N MET A 70 10.58 4.82 9.04
CA MET A 70 10.13 3.54 8.47
C MET A 70 10.48 3.39 6.98
N ARG A 71 11.05 4.44 6.37
CA ARG A 71 11.41 4.42 4.95
C ARG A 71 12.65 3.55 4.74
N GLN A 72 12.55 2.60 3.83
CA GLN A 72 13.64 1.70 3.47
C GLN A 72 14.13 1.96 2.05
N TYR A 73 15.40 1.64 1.80
CA TYR A 73 16.02 1.68 0.49
C TYR A 73 16.17 0.27 -0.08
N ASN A 74 15.66 0.04 -1.29
CA ASN A 74 15.87 -1.20 -2.04
C ASN A 74 16.35 -0.86 -3.46
N PRO A 75 17.65 -1.04 -3.77
CA PRO A 75 18.20 -0.65 -5.06
C PRO A 75 17.65 -1.45 -6.25
N LYS A 76 17.05 -2.63 -6.00
CA LYS A 76 16.56 -3.54 -7.03
C LYS A 76 15.12 -3.27 -7.49
N LYS A 77 14.36 -2.42 -6.78
CA LYS A 77 12.98 -2.08 -7.16
C LYS A 77 12.97 -0.79 -8.00
N PRO A 78 12.04 -0.63 -8.96
CA PRO A 78 11.95 0.57 -9.80
C PRO A 78 11.87 1.87 -8.99
N HIS A 79 11.10 1.84 -7.90
CA HIS A 79 11.12 2.88 -6.89
C HIS A 79 11.95 2.45 -5.69
N LYS A 80 13.17 2.99 -5.61
CA LYS A 80 14.16 2.55 -4.61
C LYS A 80 13.84 2.94 -3.17
N TRP A 81 13.01 3.96 -2.94
CA TRP A 81 12.68 4.45 -1.60
C TRP A 81 11.17 4.30 -1.31
N GLY A 82 10.82 3.65 -0.20
CA GLY A 82 9.43 3.46 0.16
C GLY A 82 9.21 2.83 1.53
N TYR A 83 7.95 2.61 1.88
CA TYR A 83 7.56 1.77 3.01
C TYR A 83 7.56 0.32 2.54
N LYS A 84 8.38 -0.51 3.18
CA LYS A 84 8.40 -1.94 2.91
C LYS A 84 7.28 -2.60 3.71
N THR A 85 6.41 -3.29 3.01
CA THR A 85 5.33 -4.08 3.60
C THR A 85 5.71 -5.55 3.49
N LEU A 86 5.71 -6.24 4.63
CA LEU A 86 6.00 -7.67 4.76
C LEU A 86 4.75 -8.36 5.31
N SER A 87 4.49 -9.59 4.91
CA SER A 87 3.70 -10.54 5.70
C SER A 87 4.67 -11.57 6.31
N LEU A 88 4.42 -11.95 7.57
CA LEU A 88 5.28 -12.71 8.52
C LEU A 88 5.91 -14.00 7.93
N ALA A 89 7.02 -14.57 8.43
CA ALA A 89 7.61 -14.58 9.78
C ALA A 89 9.16 -14.67 9.77
N ALA A 90 9.79 -14.32 10.89
CA ALA A 90 11.24 -14.35 11.08
C ALA A 90 11.71 -15.64 11.78
N ALA A 91 12.57 -16.41 11.11
CA ALA A 91 13.46 -17.40 11.71
C ALA A 91 14.92 -16.96 11.47
N LYS A 92 15.87 -17.35 12.33
CA LYS A 92 17.30 -17.09 12.10
C LYS A 92 17.80 -18.01 10.98
N VAL A 93 17.71 -17.53 9.74
CA VAL A 93 18.05 -18.28 8.52
C VAL A 93 19.57 -18.20 8.27
N PRO A 94 20.22 -19.30 7.81
CA PRO A 94 21.63 -19.28 7.44
C PRO A 94 21.97 -18.15 6.46
N VAL A 95 23.13 -17.52 6.64
CA VAL A 95 23.62 -16.40 5.82
C VAL A 95 24.63 -16.94 4.81
N GLU A 96 24.91 -16.20 3.74
CA GLU A 96 25.83 -16.59 2.65
C GLU A 96 27.20 -17.11 3.11
N LYS A 97 27.71 -16.64 4.26
CA LYS A 97 28.96 -17.11 4.87
C LYS A 97 28.90 -18.57 5.38
N ASP A 98 27.70 -19.09 5.62
CA ASP A 98 27.46 -20.44 6.15
C ASP A 98 27.43 -21.50 5.03
N PHE A 99 27.33 -21.09 3.76
CA PHE A 99 27.27 -21.98 2.59
C PHE A 99 28.66 -22.25 2.00
N LYS A 100 29.45 -23.10 2.66
CA LYS A 100 30.76 -23.56 2.15
C LYS A 100 30.68 -24.62 1.03
N LYS A 101 29.50 -25.19 0.75
CA LYS A 101 29.32 -26.40 -0.08
C LYS A 101 28.98 -26.17 -1.57
N GLY A 102 29.03 -24.94 -2.08
CA GLY A 102 28.85 -24.67 -3.51
C GLY A 102 27.39 -24.64 -3.99
N ARG A 103 27.18 -24.19 -5.24
CA ARG A 103 25.87 -23.91 -5.86
C ARG A 103 24.97 -25.16 -5.90
N GLY A 104 23.69 -25.00 -5.55
CA GLY A 104 22.69 -26.06 -5.45
C GLY A 104 22.49 -26.62 -4.04
N THR A 105 23.31 -26.19 -3.07
CA THR A 105 23.18 -26.61 -1.67
C THR A 105 21.84 -26.13 -1.10
N THR A 106 21.13 -27.04 -0.44
CA THR A 106 19.87 -26.73 0.26
C THR A 106 20.01 -27.09 1.74
N VAL A 107 19.53 -26.21 2.62
CA VAL A 107 19.37 -26.46 4.06
C VAL A 107 17.90 -26.23 4.40
N GLU A 108 17.28 -27.21 5.04
CA GLU A 108 15.90 -27.12 5.52
C GLU A 108 15.87 -27.10 7.05
N LYS A 109 15.04 -26.23 7.61
CA LYS A 109 14.72 -26.20 9.05
C LYS A 109 13.21 -26.23 9.21
N LEU A 110 12.72 -27.14 10.04
CA LEU A 110 11.32 -27.19 10.44
C LEU A 110 11.14 -26.39 11.72
N THR A 111 10.08 -25.59 11.79
CA THR A 111 9.69 -24.85 12.99
C THR A 111 8.18 -24.85 13.11
N THR A 112 7.67 -25.05 14.32
CA THR A 112 6.24 -24.95 14.59
C THR A 112 5.95 -23.59 15.20
N ILE A 113 5.06 -22.81 14.58
CA ILE A 113 4.58 -21.52 15.08
C ILE A 113 3.07 -21.60 15.16
N ASP A 114 2.48 -21.31 16.33
CA ASP A 114 1.02 -21.32 16.53
C ASP A 114 0.35 -22.62 16.04
N ASN A 115 0.88 -23.78 16.45
CA ASN A 115 0.46 -25.12 16.02
C ASN A 115 0.49 -25.36 14.49
N THR A 116 1.25 -24.56 13.74
CA THR A 116 1.45 -24.72 12.30
C THR A 116 2.90 -25.05 12.01
N ASP A 117 3.14 -26.18 11.35
CA ASP A 117 4.47 -26.58 10.91
C ASP A 117 4.89 -25.77 9.67
N ILE A 118 6.03 -25.09 9.80
CA ILE A 118 6.62 -24.27 8.76
C ILE A 118 7.99 -24.87 8.41
N SER A 119 8.17 -25.21 7.15
CA SER A 119 9.47 -25.52 6.57
C SER A 119 10.13 -24.26 6.04
N VAL A 120 11.31 -23.94 6.58
CA VAL A 120 12.19 -22.88 6.11
C VAL A 120 13.29 -23.51 5.27
N VAL A 121 13.25 -23.29 3.97
CA VAL A 121 14.19 -23.81 2.98
C VAL A 121 15.15 -22.70 2.57
N THR A 122 16.44 -22.93 2.78
CA THR A 122 17.52 -22.07 2.31
C THR A 122 18.23 -22.73 1.15
N TRP A 123 18.25 -22.07 -0.01
CA TRP A 123 18.84 -22.58 -1.23
C TRP A 123 19.93 -21.65 -1.75
N TYR A 124 21.12 -22.19 -2.03
CA TYR A 124 22.23 -21.42 -2.56
C TYR A 124 22.31 -21.55 -4.09
N ASP A 125 21.87 -20.52 -4.81
CA ASP A 125 22.07 -20.42 -6.26
C ASP A 125 23.29 -19.53 -6.59
N ASN A 126 23.11 -18.41 -7.29
CA ASN A 126 24.13 -17.36 -7.37
C ASN A 126 24.23 -16.52 -6.08
N ARG A 127 23.16 -16.56 -5.27
CA ARG A 127 23.03 -15.96 -3.94
C ARG A 127 22.15 -16.86 -3.09
N VAL A 128 22.19 -16.69 -1.78
CA VAL A 128 21.29 -17.39 -0.86
C VAL A 128 19.85 -16.91 -1.06
N VAL A 129 18.93 -17.85 -1.22
CA VAL A 129 17.48 -17.65 -1.30
C VAL A 129 16.85 -18.34 -0.09
N ASN A 130 16.04 -17.60 0.66
CA ASN A 130 15.31 -18.10 1.82
C ASN A 130 13.83 -18.17 1.47
N LEU A 131 13.21 -19.33 1.68
CA LEU A 131 11.78 -19.54 1.53
C LEU A 131 11.21 -20.11 2.82
N ALA A 132 9.99 -19.72 3.16
CA ALA A 132 9.20 -20.35 4.21
C ALA A 132 7.92 -20.90 3.57
N SER A 133 7.54 -22.11 3.94
CA SER A 133 6.33 -22.76 3.43
C SER A 133 5.70 -23.62 4.51
N THR A 134 4.38 -23.56 4.62
CA THR A 134 3.57 -24.49 5.43
C THR A 134 3.17 -25.75 4.66
N TYR A 135 3.54 -25.84 3.38
CA TYR A 135 3.08 -26.90 2.48
C TYR A 135 4.21 -27.79 1.96
N VAL A 136 5.31 -27.19 1.46
CA VAL A 136 6.38 -27.96 0.81
C VAL A 136 7.75 -27.58 1.34
N GLY A 137 8.51 -28.61 1.68
CA GLY A 137 9.91 -28.52 2.08
C GLY A 137 10.93 -28.62 0.95
N SER A 138 12.11 -29.12 1.27
CA SER A 138 13.20 -29.24 0.29
C SER A 138 12.98 -30.36 -0.73
N LYS A 139 12.35 -31.46 -0.32
CA LYS A 139 12.18 -32.68 -1.11
C LYS A 139 10.80 -32.77 -1.80
N PRO A 140 10.69 -33.46 -2.95
CA PRO A 140 11.79 -34.01 -3.76
C PRO A 140 12.55 -32.90 -4.50
N SER A 141 13.88 -32.96 -4.50
CA SER A 141 14.71 -32.03 -5.28
C SER A 141 14.59 -32.32 -6.77
N SER A 142 14.53 -31.26 -7.57
CA SER A 142 14.50 -31.31 -9.04
C SER A 142 15.74 -30.65 -9.61
N GLU A 143 16.12 -30.96 -10.84
CA GLU A 143 17.20 -30.23 -11.52
C GLU A 143 16.64 -29.07 -12.34
N VAL A 144 17.25 -27.88 -12.20
CA VAL A 144 16.91 -26.72 -13.01
C VAL A 144 18.14 -26.31 -13.83
N ARG A 145 17.95 -26.15 -15.14
CA ARG A 145 18.98 -25.62 -16.04
C ARG A 145 19.24 -24.16 -15.75
N ARG A 146 20.50 -23.82 -15.44
CA ARG A 146 20.94 -22.45 -15.19
C ARG A 146 22.10 -22.07 -16.10
N PHE A 147 22.04 -20.86 -16.64
CA PHE A 147 23.10 -20.31 -17.45
C PHE A 147 24.30 -19.88 -16.59
N LYS A 148 25.50 -20.19 -17.06
CA LYS A 148 26.78 -19.79 -16.47
C LYS A 148 27.47 -18.79 -17.41
N LYS A 149 28.23 -17.84 -16.84
CA LYS A 149 28.90 -16.73 -17.56
C LYS A 149 29.77 -17.16 -18.77
N ARG A 150 30.13 -18.44 -18.92
CA ARG A 150 30.91 -19.00 -20.05
C ARG A 150 30.04 -19.60 -21.17
N LYS A 151 28.82 -19.11 -21.40
CA LYS A 151 27.87 -19.66 -22.39
C LYS A 151 27.56 -21.16 -22.21
N ALA A 152 27.68 -21.65 -20.98
CA ALA A 152 27.41 -23.05 -20.64
C ALA A 152 26.20 -23.15 -19.73
N TYR A 153 25.39 -24.19 -19.91
CA TYR A 153 24.32 -24.53 -18.99
C TYR A 153 24.84 -25.52 -17.95
N GLN A 154 24.43 -25.31 -16.70
CA GLN A 154 24.67 -26.24 -15.61
C GLN A 154 23.33 -26.64 -15.01
N ASN A 155 23.14 -27.94 -14.77
CA ASN A 155 22.03 -28.43 -13.96
C ASN A 155 22.35 -28.16 -12.49
N VAL A 156 21.43 -27.48 -11.82
CA VAL A 156 21.57 -27.15 -10.40
C VAL A 156 20.42 -27.82 -9.66
N SER A 157 20.73 -28.56 -8.61
CA SER A 157 19.72 -29.12 -7.72
C SER A 157 18.90 -27.99 -7.10
N CYS A 158 17.58 -28.10 -7.23
CA CYS A 158 16.60 -27.09 -6.87
C CYS A 158 15.52 -27.74 -5.99
N PRO A 159 15.33 -27.27 -4.76
CA PRO A 159 14.36 -27.86 -3.85
C PRO A 159 12.92 -27.62 -4.34
N LYS A 160 12.02 -28.53 -3.96
CA LYS A 160 10.62 -28.46 -4.39
C LYS A 160 9.96 -27.14 -3.99
N ALA A 161 10.23 -26.64 -2.77
CA ALA A 161 9.76 -25.34 -2.30
C ALA A 161 10.02 -24.19 -3.30
N VAL A 162 11.21 -24.14 -3.93
CA VAL A 162 11.55 -23.10 -4.92
C VAL A 162 10.73 -23.25 -6.19
N THR A 163 10.54 -24.48 -6.68
CA THR A 163 9.71 -24.71 -7.89
C THR A 163 8.25 -24.35 -7.67
N VAL A 164 7.70 -24.67 -6.49
CA VAL A 164 6.33 -24.33 -6.12
C VAL A 164 6.19 -22.82 -5.96
N TYR A 165 7.13 -22.16 -5.28
CA TYR A 165 7.14 -20.70 -5.18
C TYR A 165 7.15 -20.04 -6.57
N ASN A 166 8.08 -20.41 -7.46
CA ASN A 166 8.16 -19.81 -8.79
C ASN A 166 6.88 -20.03 -9.63
N ARG A 167 6.16 -21.14 -9.42
CA ARG A 167 4.89 -21.42 -10.12
C ARG A 167 3.76 -20.51 -9.66
N HIS A 168 3.74 -20.12 -8.38
CA HIS A 168 2.60 -19.42 -7.77
C HIS A 168 2.90 -17.97 -7.34
N MET A 169 4.16 -17.54 -7.31
CA MET A 169 4.58 -16.18 -6.94
C MET A 169 4.05 -15.11 -7.91
N GLY A 170 3.74 -15.49 -9.15
CA GLY A 170 3.25 -14.59 -10.19
C GLY A 170 1.97 -13.84 -9.81
N GLY A 171 1.19 -14.33 -8.83
CA GLY A 171 0.04 -13.59 -8.31
C GLY A 171 0.41 -12.26 -7.64
N VAL A 172 1.53 -12.22 -6.89
CA VAL A 172 2.01 -10.99 -6.24
C VAL A 172 2.60 -10.03 -7.27
N ASP A 173 3.37 -10.54 -8.24
CA ASP A 173 3.89 -9.74 -9.36
C ASP A 173 2.77 -9.17 -10.23
N LEU A 174 1.72 -9.96 -10.48
CA LEU A 174 0.53 -9.51 -11.20
C LEU A 174 -0.18 -8.41 -10.42
N LEU A 175 -0.36 -8.56 -9.11
CA LEU A 175 -0.94 -7.51 -8.27
C LEU A 175 -0.09 -6.22 -8.31
N ASP A 176 1.23 -6.33 -8.21
CA ASP A 176 2.17 -5.20 -8.33
C ASP A 176 2.04 -4.51 -9.69
N ALA A 177 1.93 -5.29 -10.77
CA ALA A 177 1.73 -4.76 -12.12
C ALA A 177 0.37 -4.05 -12.25
N LEU A 178 -0.72 -4.67 -11.78
CA LEU A 178 -2.07 -4.09 -11.81
C LEU A 178 -2.17 -2.80 -10.99
N LEU A 179 -1.50 -2.76 -9.84
CA LEU A 179 -1.35 -1.55 -9.03
C LEU A 179 -0.52 -0.47 -9.73
N GLY A 180 0.45 -0.87 -10.56
CA GLY A 180 1.28 0.04 -11.34
C GLY A 180 0.51 0.82 -12.42
N TYR A 181 -0.45 0.18 -13.10
CA TYR A 181 -1.17 0.81 -14.23
C TYR A 181 -2.02 2.01 -13.82
N TYR A 182 -2.86 1.86 -12.79
CA TYR A 182 -3.87 2.87 -12.41
C TYR A 182 -3.72 3.33 -10.96
N ARG A 183 -2.50 3.66 -10.56
CA ARG A 183 -2.19 4.01 -9.17
C ARG A 183 -2.75 5.37 -8.75
N ILE A 184 -3.30 5.46 -7.55
CA ILE A 184 -3.67 6.73 -6.90
C ILE A 184 -2.41 7.52 -6.53
N GLN A 185 -2.15 8.62 -7.24
CA GLN A 185 -0.96 9.47 -7.06
C GLN A 185 -1.20 10.72 -6.22
N ILE A 186 -1.91 10.61 -5.10
CA ILE A 186 -2.18 11.77 -4.23
C ILE A 186 -0.90 12.20 -3.49
N ARG A 187 -0.51 13.47 -3.64
CA ARG A 187 0.63 14.04 -2.90
C ARG A 187 0.23 14.31 -1.44
N SER A 188 1.01 13.77 -0.51
CA SER A 188 0.89 14.04 0.93
C SER A 188 2.26 13.98 1.60
N LYS A 189 2.45 14.82 2.63
CA LYS A 189 3.61 14.79 3.54
C LYS A 189 3.41 13.79 4.69
N LYS A 190 2.16 13.40 4.98
CA LYS A 190 1.81 12.47 6.05
C LYS A 190 2.05 11.03 5.59
N PHE A 191 2.87 10.25 6.32
CA PHE A 191 3.23 8.90 5.90
C PHE A 191 2.02 7.98 5.71
N TYR A 192 1.07 8.04 6.65
CA TYR A 192 -0.07 7.14 6.70
C TYR A 192 -1.05 7.36 5.54
N HIS A 193 -1.04 8.54 4.89
CA HIS A 193 -1.81 8.75 3.66
C HIS A 193 -1.31 7.85 2.53
N ARG A 194 0.01 7.63 2.43
CA ARG A 194 0.59 6.79 1.37
C ARG A 194 0.14 5.35 1.52
N ILE A 195 0.11 4.86 2.76
CA ILE A 195 -0.37 3.51 3.07
C ILE A 195 -1.89 3.44 2.83
N PHE A 196 -2.66 4.43 3.30
CA PHE A 196 -4.11 4.50 3.10
C PHE A 196 -4.53 4.41 1.63
N PHE A 197 -4.01 5.29 0.77
CA PHE A 197 -4.39 5.28 -0.66
C PHE A 197 -3.91 4.01 -1.37
N HIS A 198 -2.75 3.48 -0.97
CA HIS A 198 -2.27 2.19 -1.49
C HIS A 198 -3.20 1.03 -1.11
N MET A 199 -3.74 1.03 0.11
CA MET A 199 -4.71 0.02 0.55
C MET A 199 -6.01 0.10 -0.24
N ILE A 200 -6.52 1.30 -0.54
CA ILE A 200 -7.70 1.47 -1.41
C ILE A 200 -7.43 0.89 -2.80
N ASP A 201 -6.28 1.20 -3.40
CA ASP A 201 -5.91 0.64 -4.69
C ASP A 201 -5.85 -0.89 -4.66
N MET A 202 -5.20 -1.47 -3.65
CA MET A 202 -5.09 -2.92 -3.46
C MET A 202 -6.46 -3.58 -3.29
N MET A 203 -7.33 -3.01 -2.47
CA MET A 203 -8.69 -3.49 -2.28
C MET A 203 -9.49 -3.45 -3.58
N THR A 204 -9.35 -2.38 -4.36
CA THR A 204 -10.08 -2.22 -5.63
C THR A 204 -9.60 -3.23 -6.68
N VAL A 205 -8.29 -3.47 -6.77
CA VAL A 205 -7.74 -4.52 -7.66
C VAL A 205 -8.18 -5.91 -7.22
N ASN A 206 -8.17 -6.20 -5.91
CA ASN A 206 -8.65 -7.48 -5.40
C ASN A 206 -10.16 -7.67 -5.66
N ALA A 207 -10.97 -6.63 -5.49
CA ALA A 207 -12.39 -6.65 -5.83
C ALA A 207 -12.61 -6.91 -7.33
N TRP A 208 -11.81 -6.31 -8.20
CA TRP A 208 -11.86 -6.56 -9.64
C TRP A 208 -11.51 -8.01 -10.00
N LEU A 209 -10.48 -8.59 -9.36
CA LEU A 209 -10.12 -9.99 -9.54
C LEU A 209 -11.24 -10.93 -9.10
N LEU A 210 -11.93 -10.62 -8.00
CA LEU A 210 -13.11 -11.37 -7.55
C LEU A 210 -14.29 -11.22 -8.52
N TYR A 211 -14.59 -10.00 -8.98
CA TYR A 211 -15.62 -9.72 -9.98
C TYR A 211 -15.42 -10.51 -11.28
N ARG A 212 -14.17 -10.60 -11.76
CA ARG A 212 -13.83 -11.41 -12.93
C ARG A 212 -14.08 -12.90 -12.73
N ARG A 213 -13.89 -13.41 -11.52
CA ARG A 213 -14.15 -14.81 -11.20
C ARG A 213 -15.64 -15.12 -11.14
N THR A 214 -16.46 -14.19 -10.64
CA THR A 214 -17.92 -14.37 -10.58
C THR A 214 -18.58 -14.33 -11.95
N LEU A 215 -17.93 -13.73 -12.95
CA LEU A 215 -18.45 -13.59 -14.32
C LEU A 215 -18.01 -14.69 -15.28
N ALA A 216 -17.30 -15.72 -14.80
CA ALA A 216 -16.46 -16.60 -15.61
C ALA A 216 -17.15 -17.33 -16.79
N ASP A 217 -18.49 -17.37 -16.88
CA ASP A 217 -19.20 -18.16 -17.89
C ASP A 217 -20.30 -17.43 -18.70
N SER A 218 -20.56 -16.13 -18.50
CA SER A 218 -21.77 -15.52 -19.09
C SER A 218 -21.66 -14.11 -19.69
N ASP A 219 -20.67 -13.28 -19.33
CA ASP A 219 -20.60 -11.90 -19.85
C ASP A 219 -19.17 -11.34 -19.97
N PRO A 220 -18.92 -10.39 -20.90
CA PRO A 220 -17.66 -9.66 -20.95
C PRO A 220 -17.45 -8.86 -19.65
N TYR A 221 -16.30 -9.05 -19.01
CA TYR A 221 -15.96 -8.31 -17.80
C TYR A 221 -15.55 -6.87 -18.13
N LEU A 222 -15.85 -5.93 -17.22
CA LEU A 222 -15.33 -4.57 -17.28
C LEU A 222 -13.79 -4.56 -17.14
N PRO A 223 -13.05 -3.91 -18.07
CA PRO A 223 -11.62 -3.64 -17.91
C PRO A 223 -11.32 -2.92 -16.59
N LEU A 224 -10.10 -3.08 -16.06
CA LEU A 224 -9.74 -2.56 -14.73
C LEU A 224 -9.96 -1.05 -14.58
N ALA A 225 -9.70 -0.26 -15.63
CA ALA A 225 -9.93 1.18 -15.62
C ALA A 225 -11.42 1.50 -15.44
N ASP A 226 -12.28 0.86 -16.24
CA ASP A 226 -13.73 1.08 -16.23
C ASP A 226 -14.35 0.58 -14.92
N PHE A 227 -13.86 -0.56 -14.41
CA PHE A 227 -14.25 -1.04 -13.10
C PHE A 227 -13.90 -0.04 -11.99
N LYS A 228 -12.71 0.59 -12.02
CA LYS A 228 -12.36 1.65 -11.06
C LYS A 228 -13.28 2.86 -11.18
N CYS A 229 -13.63 3.28 -12.40
CA CYS A 229 -14.58 4.37 -12.63
C CYS A 229 -15.96 4.02 -12.07
N ALA A 230 -16.48 2.82 -12.36
CA ALA A 230 -17.78 2.35 -11.86
C ALA A 230 -17.82 2.31 -10.31
N VAL A 231 -16.76 1.82 -9.67
CA VAL A 231 -16.63 1.84 -8.20
C VAL A 231 -16.63 3.28 -7.67
N ALA A 232 -15.88 4.19 -8.30
CA ALA A 232 -15.81 5.58 -7.88
C ALA A 232 -17.16 6.31 -8.04
N GLU A 233 -17.89 6.03 -9.12
CA GLU A 233 -19.22 6.57 -9.37
C GLU A 233 -20.24 6.04 -8.36
N GLY A 234 -20.28 4.72 -8.13
CA GLY A 234 -21.16 4.10 -7.15
C GLY A 234 -20.94 4.67 -5.73
N LEU A 235 -19.69 4.80 -5.30
CA LEU A 235 -19.35 5.40 -4.00
C LEU A 235 -19.66 6.90 -3.93
N SER A 236 -19.59 7.61 -5.06
CA SER A 236 -19.92 9.05 -5.12
C SER A 236 -21.43 9.30 -5.08
N GLN A 237 -22.24 8.30 -5.42
CA GLN A 237 -23.71 8.38 -5.44
C GLN A 237 -24.35 7.82 -4.17
N SER A 238 -23.71 6.86 -3.49
CA SER A 238 -24.27 6.15 -2.33
C SER A 238 -24.67 7.00 -1.13
N ASN A 239 -24.11 8.21 -1.00
CA ASN A 239 -24.40 9.13 0.11
C ASN A 239 -25.02 10.46 -0.35
N LYS A 240 -25.55 10.54 -1.57
CA LYS A 240 -26.32 11.72 -1.99
C LYS A 240 -27.73 11.58 -1.42
N PRO A 241 -28.18 12.47 -0.51
CA PRO A 241 -29.61 12.57 -0.24
C PRO A 241 -30.31 12.83 -1.57
N SER A 242 -31.45 12.16 -1.79
CA SER A 242 -32.34 12.43 -2.93
C SER A 242 -32.44 13.93 -3.11
N THR A 243 -32.06 14.44 -4.28
CA THR A 243 -32.01 15.87 -4.57
C THR A 243 -33.44 16.44 -4.63
N SER A 244 -34.02 16.73 -3.47
CA SER A 244 -35.23 17.55 -3.32
C SER A 244 -35.01 18.78 -2.42
N GLY A 245 -33.89 18.88 -1.71
CA GLY A 245 -33.58 20.03 -0.86
C GLY A 245 -32.82 21.14 -1.62
N LYS A 246 -33.43 22.34 -1.74
CA LYS A 246 -32.75 23.56 -2.21
C LYS A 246 -31.47 23.77 -1.41
N ARG A 247 -30.32 23.90 -2.09
CA ARG A 247 -29.03 24.26 -1.48
C ARG A 247 -29.17 25.59 -0.73
N GLY A 248 -29.24 25.52 0.60
CA GLY A 248 -29.09 26.69 1.46
C GLY A 248 -27.65 27.23 1.46
N ARG A 249 -27.50 28.50 1.85
CA ARG A 249 -26.19 29.17 1.98
C ARG A 249 -25.31 28.43 3.00
N PRO A 250 -24.02 28.14 2.71
CA PRO A 250 -23.13 27.47 3.65
C PRO A 250 -22.96 28.29 4.94
N SER A 251 -22.91 27.62 6.10
CA SER A 251 -22.53 28.25 7.38
C SER A 251 -21.01 28.43 7.46
N TYR A 252 -20.58 29.64 7.84
CA TYR A 252 -19.18 30.05 8.00
C TYR A 252 -18.66 29.95 9.44
N GLU A 253 -19.45 29.44 10.39
CA GLU A 253 -19.06 29.43 11.81
C GLU A 253 -17.74 28.70 12.07
N LEU A 254 -17.53 27.55 11.43
CA LEU A 254 -16.31 26.77 11.61
C LEU A 254 -15.10 27.41 10.92
N GLU A 255 -15.28 28.01 9.75
CA GLU A 255 -14.23 28.76 9.05
C GLU A 255 -13.82 29.99 9.87
N ASN A 256 -14.78 30.72 10.43
CA ASN A 256 -14.54 31.86 11.32
C ASN A 256 -13.80 31.44 12.59
N ALA A 257 -14.16 30.31 13.20
CA ALA A 257 -13.48 29.78 14.38
C ALA A 257 -12.04 29.31 14.08
N ILE A 258 -11.79 28.78 12.88
CA ILE A 258 -10.44 28.40 12.42
C ILE A 258 -9.60 29.65 12.11
N GLU A 259 -10.21 30.68 11.55
CA GLU A 259 -9.53 31.94 11.24
C GLU A 259 -9.16 32.72 12.50
N ALA A 260 -10.03 32.71 13.52
CA ALA A 260 -9.76 33.28 14.84
C ALA A 260 -8.60 32.57 15.57
N LYS A 261 -8.39 31.28 15.32
CA LYS A 261 -7.30 30.48 15.92
C LYS A 261 -5.95 30.62 15.22
N LYS A 262 -5.86 31.32 14.08
CA LYS A 262 -4.57 31.64 13.47
C LYS A 262 -3.94 32.79 14.28
N LEU A 263 -2.96 32.48 15.12
CA LEU A 263 -2.09 33.46 15.78
C LEU A 263 -1.56 34.45 14.73
N ARG A 264 -2.02 35.70 14.80
CA ARG A 264 -1.52 36.82 14.01
C ARG A 264 -0.51 37.56 14.89
N GLY A 265 0.74 37.63 14.44
CA GLY A 265 1.66 38.69 14.90
C GLY A 265 1.07 40.07 14.55
N PRO A 266 1.75 41.18 14.88
CA PRO A 266 1.20 42.52 14.64
C PRO A 266 0.97 42.72 13.15
N ILE A 267 -0.30 42.70 12.75
CA ILE A 267 -0.76 42.85 11.36
C ILE A 267 -1.57 44.14 11.31
N ALA A 268 -1.17 45.04 10.41
CA ALA A 268 -1.95 46.22 10.08
C ALA A 268 -3.38 45.83 9.67
N ILE A 269 -4.37 46.55 10.18
CA ILE A 269 -5.78 46.29 9.94
C ILE A 269 -6.05 46.42 8.43
N MET A 270 -6.30 45.31 7.76
CA MET A 270 -6.80 45.32 6.39
C MET A 270 -8.30 45.60 6.39
N PRO A 271 -8.79 46.58 5.61
CA PRO A 271 -10.21 46.81 5.43
C PRO A 271 -10.94 45.58 4.88
N SER A 272 -12.26 45.52 5.10
CA SER A 272 -13.11 44.43 4.64
C SER A 272 -13.01 44.23 3.12
N ARG A 273 -13.32 43.01 2.66
CA ARG A 273 -13.23 42.66 1.23
C ARG A 273 -14.13 43.55 0.36
N ASP A 274 -15.27 44.00 0.90
CA ASP A 274 -16.22 44.85 0.18
C ASP A 274 -15.62 46.25 -0.05
N VAL A 275 -14.99 46.85 0.97
CA VAL A 275 -14.30 48.15 0.85
C VAL A 275 -13.12 48.11 -0.14
N ARG A 276 -12.44 46.97 -0.27
CA ARG A 276 -11.32 46.81 -1.20
C ARG A 276 -11.74 46.62 -2.67
N LEU A 277 -13.00 46.27 -2.91
CA LEU A 277 -13.53 45.99 -4.25
C LEU A 277 -14.54 47.04 -4.70
N ASP A 278 -14.84 48.02 -3.86
CA ASP A 278 -15.84 49.06 -4.10
C ASP A 278 -15.26 50.33 -4.75
N GLN A 279 -14.54 50.18 -5.86
CA GLN A 279 -14.23 51.29 -6.77
C GLN A 279 -14.18 50.82 -8.23
N ILE A 280 -15.36 50.67 -8.83
CA ILE A 280 -15.53 50.77 -10.28
C ILE A 280 -16.19 52.12 -10.54
N ASP A 281 -15.47 53.23 -10.34
CA ASP A 281 -15.96 54.53 -10.81
C ASP A 281 -14.82 55.52 -11.08
N HIS A 282 -14.02 55.19 -12.09
CA HIS A 282 -13.15 56.15 -12.76
C HIS A 282 -13.30 55.97 -14.27
N MET A 283 -14.45 56.37 -14.81
CA MET A 283 -14.57 56.74 -16.21
C MET A 283 -14.23 58.24 -16.33
N PRO A 284 -13.36 58.67 -17.26
CA PRO A 284 -13.18 60.08 -17.53
C PRO A 284 -14.46 60.66 -18.12
N LEU A 285 -14.91 61.80 -17.60
CA LEU A 285 -15.96 62.60 -18.23
C LEU A 285 -15.35 63.28 -19.46
N ASP A 286 -15.88 62.97 -20.64
CA ASP A 286 -15.54 63.67 -21.88
C ASP A 286 -15.90 65.16 -21.75
N HIS A 287 -14.93 66.03 -22.05
CA HIS A 287 -15.11 67.47 -22.26
C HIS A 287 -15.34 67.75 -23.75
#